data_AF-A0A1Q7P4T4-F1
#
_entry.id   AF-A0A1Q7P4T4-F1
#
_cell.length_a   1.000
_cell.length_b   1.000
_cell.length_c   1.000
_cell.angle_alpha   90.00
_cell.angle_beta   90.00
_cell.angle_gamma   90.00
#
_symmetry.space_group_name_H-M   'P 1'
#
loop_
_entity.id
_entity.type
_entity.pdbx_description
1 polymer ?
#
loop_
_entity_poly.entity_id
_entity_poly.type
_entity_poly.pdbx_seq_one_letter_code
_entity_poly.pdbx_strand_id
1 'polypeptide(L)' 'MTPDQLFSFRPVPGWSGYRTPVRGLYLCGSSAHPGGGVTGAPGRNAAVVALEDLKTQSR' A
#
# COMPACT_ATOMS: atom_id res chain seq x y z
N MET A 1 20.94 -5.48 4.04
CA MET A 1 19.59 -5.76 3.55
C MET A 1 19.47 -7.27 3.42
N THR A 2 18.57 -7.92 4.15
CA THR A 2 18.41 -9.39 4.10
C THR A 2 17.53 -9.78 2.90
N PRO A 3 17.72 -10.97 2.29
CA PRO A 3 17.00 -11.36 1.06
C PRO A 3 15.47 -11.39 1.19
N ASP A 4 14.96 -11.63 2.40
CA ASP A 4 13.53 -11.66 2.74
C ASP A 4 12.85 -10.28 2.72
N GLN A 5 13.61 -9.20 2.59
CA GLN A 5 13.11 -7.82 2.52
C GLN A 5 13.02 -7.28 1.08
N LEU A 6 13.22 -8.14 0.08
CA LEU A 6 13.24 -7.79 -1.34
C LEU A 6 11.91 -8.14 -2.03
N PHE A 7 11.55 -7.33 -3.04
CA PHE A 7 10.41 -7.57 -3.94
C PHE A 7 9.08 -7.79 -3.21
N SER A 8 8.37 -8.86 -3.55
CA SER A 8 7.01 -9.18 -3.10
C SER A 8 6.89 -9.54 -1.62
N PHE A 9 8.01 -9.68 -0.91
CA PHE A 9 8.01 -9.95 0.53
C PHE A 9 7.80 -8.69 1.39
N ARG A 10 7.56 -7.54 0.75
CA ARG A 10 7.06 -6.33 1.40
C ARG A 10 5.74 -5.86 0.77
N PRO A 11 4.77 -5.42 1.58
CA PRO A 11 4.75 -5.42 3.05
C PRO A 11 4.46 -6.80 3.64
N VAL A 12 4.36 -6.88 4.98
CA VAL A 12 4.01 -8.09 5.75
C VAL A 12 2.80 -8.81 5.12
N PRO A 13 2.78 -10.15 5.04
CA PRO A 13 1.63 -10.89 4.53
C PRO A 13 0.30 -10.42 5.12
N GLY A 14 -0.68 -10.18 4.25
CA GLY A 14 -2.01 -9.64 4.62
C GLY A 14 -2.16 -8.12 4.44
N TRP A 15 -1.08 -7.39 4.18
CA TRP A 15 -1.06 -5.92 4.12
C TRP A 15 -0.70 -5.41 2.72
N SER A 16 -0.73 -6.29 1.73
CA SER A 16 -0.40 -6.02 0.32
C SER A 16 -1.43 -5.13 -0.39
N GLY A 17 -2.60 -4.88 0.22
CA GLY A 17 -3.68 -4.06 -0.33
C GLY A 17 -3.59 -2.57 0.00
N TYR A 18 -2.39 -2.02 0.20
CA TYR A 18 -2.12 -0.62 0.59
C TYR A 18 -2.66 -0.20 1.97
N ARG A 19 -3.53 -0.98 2.61
CA ARG A 19 -4.02 -0.75 3.98
C ARG A 19 -2.99 -1.20 5.01
N THR A 20 -2.93 -0.48 6.12
CA THR A 20 -2.20 -0.86 7.34
C THR A 20 -3.22 -1.10 8.47
N PRO A 21 -2.88 -1.74 9.60
CA PRO A 21 -3.77 -1.90 10.76
C PRO A 21 -3.99 -0.57 11.49
N VAL A 22 -3.10 0.38 11.22
CA VAL A 22 -3.33 1.82 11.08
C VAL A 22 -4.66 2.19 10.43
N ARG A 23 -5.81 2.26 11.13
CA ARG A 23 -7.04 2.77 10.48
C ARG A 23 -6.80 4.18 9.91
N GLY A 24 -7.08 4.34 8.61
CA GLY A 24 -6.83 5.59 7.88
C GLY A 24 -5.38 5.82 7.44
N LEU A 25 -4.47 4.87 7.70
CA LEU A 25 -3.08 4.92 7.26
C LEU A 25 -2.86 3.95 6.09
N TYR A 26 -2.35 4.48 4.98
CA TYR A 26 -2.13 3.76 3.73
C TYR A 26 -0.67 3.81 3.28
N LEU A 27 -0.20 2.72 2.67
CA LEU A 27 1.15 2.56 2.18
C LEU A 27 1.25 3.03 0.72
N CYS A 28 1.90 4.16 0.45
CA CYS A 28 1.99 4.76 -0.89
C CYS A 28 3.43 4.89 -1.44
N GLY A 29 4.43 4.48 -0.67
CA GLY A 29 5.85 4.68 -1.00
C GLY A 29 6.31 3.88 -2.23
N SER A 30 7.46 4.28 -2.80
CA SER A 30 8.08 3.55 -3.93
C SER A 30 8.39 2.09 -3.60
N SER A 31 8.61 1.75 -2.34
CA SER A 31 8.79 0.37 -1.88
C SER A 31 7.51 -0.46 -1.87
N ALA A 32 6.35 0.10 -2.18
CA ALA A 32 5.08 -0.61 -2.26
C ALA A 32 4.88 -1.25 -3.64
N HIS A 33 4.06 -2.30 -3.70
CA HIS A 33 3.64 -2.92 -4.96
C HIS A 33 3.05 -1.85 -5.92
N PRO A 34 3.31 -1.89 -7.25
CA PRO A 34 4.00 -2.92 -8.05
C PRO A 34 5.53 -2.80 -8.11
N GLY A 35 6.17 -1.90 -7.34
CA GLY A 35 7.63 -1.84 -7.21
C GLY A 35 8.24 -0.44 -7.22
N GLY A 36 9.55 -0.40 -6.91
CA GLY A 36 10.45 0.74 -6.67
C GLY A 36 10.70 1.74 -7.79
N GLY A 37 9.76 1.98 -8.70
CA GLY A 37 9.89 2.99 -9.77
C GLY A 37 9.31 4.35 -9.38
N VAL A 38 9.83 5.43 -9.97
CA VAL A 38 9.25 6.79 -9.89
C VAL A 38 8.01 6.90 -10.80
N THR A 39 7.13 5.91 -10.76
CA THR A 39 5.99 5.79 -11.67
C THR A 39 4.69 6.33 -11.06
N GLY A 40 4.69 6.72 -9.79
CA GLY A 40 3.51 7.21 -9.07
C GLY A 40 2.39 6.17 -8.88
N ALA A 41 2.52 4.98 -9.47
CA ALA A 41 1.59 3.87 -9.37
C ALA A 41 1.22 3.48 -7.92
N PRO A 42 2.18 3.34 -6.97
CA PRO A 42 1.82 3.00 -5.59
C PRO A 42 1.00 4.11 -4.91
N GLY A 43 1.27 5.37 -5.24
CA GLY A 43 0.48 6.51 -4.76
C GLY A 43 -0.95 6.50 -5.28
N ARG A 44 -1.13 6.28 -6.59
CA ARG A 44 -2.46 6.15 -7.20
C ARG A 44 -3.28 5.02 -6.58
N ASN A 45 -2.67 3.85 -6.40
CA ASN A 45 -3.38 2.68 -5.89
C ASN A 45 -3.76 2.84 -4.41
N ALA A 46 -2.87 3.42 -3.59
CA ALA A 46 -3.19 3.77 -2.20
C ALA A 46 -4.34 4.78 -2.12
N ALA A 47 -4.39 5.77 -3.02
CA ALA A 47 -5.46 6.76 -3.06
C ALA A 47 -6.82 6.14 -3.40
N VAL A 48 -6.87 5.21 -4.37
CA VAL A 48 -8.12 4.48 -4.70
C VAL A 48 -8.65 3.74 -3.48
N VAL A 49 -7.79 3.02 -2.80
CA VAL A 49 -8.13 2.27 -1.57
C VAL A 49 -8.63 3.20 -0.46
N ALA A 50 -7.99 4.35 -0.27
CA ALA A 50 -8.42 5.33 0.72
C ALA A 50 -9.81 5.91 0.42
N LEU A 51 -10.11 6.17 -0.86
CA LEU A 51 -11.42 6.67 -1.27
C LEU A 51 -12.54 5.63 -1.07
N GLU A 52 -12.25 4.35 -1.25
CA GLU A 52 -13.20 3.26 -0.95
C GLU A 52 -13.54 3.18 0.54
N ASP A 53 -12.53 3.29 1.40
CA ASP A 53 -12.71 3.24 2.85
C ASP A 53 -13.50 4.46 3.36
N LEU A 54 -13.23 5.65 2.82
CA LEU A 54 -14.01 6.87 3.13
C LEU A 54 -15.49 6.75 2.74
N LYS A 55 -15.79 6.15 1.58
CA LYS A 55 -17.17 5.87 1.16
C LYS A 55 -17.86 4.88 2.08
N THR A 56 -17.13 3.87 2.57
CA THR A 56 -17.66 2.87 3.49
C THR A 56 -17.92 3.44 4.90
N GLN A 57 -17.10 4.37 5.36
CA GLN A 57 -17.26 5.04 6.67
C GLN A 57 -18.41 6.06 6.71
N SER A 58 -18.88 6.52 5.55
CA SER A 58 -19.96 7.53 5.45
C SER A 58 -21.36 6.91 5.33
N ARG A 59 -21.47 5.59 5.45
CA ARG A 59 -22.72 4.82 5.50
C ARG A 59 -23.00 4.38 6.92
#